data_AF-A0A101GR55-F1
#
_entry.id   AF-A0A101GR55-F1
#
_cell.length_a   1.000
_cell.length_b   1.000
_cell.length_c   1.000
_cell.angle_alpha   90.00
_cell.angle_beta   90.00
_cell.angle_gamma   90.00
#
_symmetry.space_group_name_H-M   'P 1'
#
loop_
_entity.id
_entity.type
_entity.pdbx_description
1 polymer ?
#
loop_
_entity_poly.entity_id
_entity_poly.type
_entity_poly.pdbx_seq_one_letter_code
_entity_poly.pdbx_strand_id
1 'polypeptide(L)'
;MSENVCADKTSNAKPEILEQSKFNNIKHVIAVVSGKGGVGKSSVSALLAVGLNRQGYKVGILDADITGPSIPKMFGLTSPPGVLDNHIVPVRTTYGILVISLNLFLMDEDEPVVWRGPLLGSAVKQFWTDVIWGELDYLIVDLPPGTGDVPLIVMQSLPLYGLVVVTSPQDLALMVVKKAVKMAGQMNIPILGMVENMSCLTCPDCGKKIDLFGPGKAQETARET
;
A
#
# COMPACT_ATOMS: atom_id res chain seq x y z
N MET A 1 49.73 9.76 -8.30
CA MET A 1 48.84 10.92 -8.06
C MET A 1 47.89 11.02 -9.25
N SER A 2 46.65 11.45 -8.97
CA SER A 2 45.47 11.66 -9.85
C SER A 2 44.94 10.41 -10.56
N GLU A 3 43.88 9.75 -10.06
CA GLU A 3 42.45 10.12 -10.06
C GLU A 3 41.85 10.34 -11.45
N ASN A 4 40.94 9.45 -11.84
CA ASN A 4 39.62 9.86 -12.34
C ASN A 4 38.64 8.69 -12.28
N VAL A 5 37.85 8.70 -11.21
CA VAL A 5 36.60 7.96 -11.05
C VAL A 5 35.60 8.53 -12.05
N CYS A 6 35.14 7.72 -13.00
CA CYS A 6 34.10 8.11 -13.93
C CYS A 6 32.79 8.25 -13.14
N ALA A 7 32.34 9.48 -12.98
CA ALA A 7 31.05 9.81 -12.38
C ALA A 7 29.92 9.21 -13.22
N ASP A 8 29.21 8.25 -12.62
CA ASP A 8 28.02 7.66 -13.21
C ASP A 8 26.91 8.70 -13.24
N LYS A 9 26.41 8.98 -14.45
CA LYS A 9 25.38 9.99 -14.70
C LYS A 9 24.05 9.42 -14.21
N THR A 10 23.61 9.86 -13.03
CA THR A 10 22.22 9.62 -12.58
C THR A 10 21.26 10.22 -13.60
N SER A 11 20.62 9.36 -14.38
CA SER A 11 19.63 9.73 -15.39
C SER A 11 18.39 10.34 -14.71
N ASN A 12 18.17 11.63 -14.93
CA ASN A 12 16.89 12.31 -14.69
C ASN A 12 15.85 11.89 -15.75
N ALA A 13 15.58 10.59 -15.87
CA ALA A 13 14.44 10.12 -16.65
C ALA A 13 13.16 10.52 -15.90
N LYS A 14 12.22 11.18 -16.59
CA LYS A 14 10.88 11.39 -16.02
C LYS A 14 10.28 10.02 -15.72
N PRO A 15 9.66 9.83 -14.54
CA PRO A 15 9.02 8.56 -14.23
C PRO A 15 7.94 8.25 -15.28
N GLU A 16 8.06 7.10 -15.92
CA GLU A 16 7.12 6.62 -16.94
C GLU A 16 5.99 5.88 -16.23
N ILE A 17 4.80 6.48 -16.24
CA ILE A 17 3.59 5.86 -15.69
C ILE A 17 3.18 4.72 -16.61
N LEU A 18 2.91 3.55 -16.02
CA LEU A 18 2.51 2.36 -16.74
C LEU A 18 1.06 2.46 -17.19
N GLU A 19 0.83 2.16 -18.47
CA GLU A 19 -0.50 2.00 -19.03
C GLU A 19 -1.22 0.77 -18.46
N GLN A 20 -2.55 0.83 -18.43
CA GLN A 20 -3.37 -0.32 -18.03
C GLN A 20 -3.41 -1.37 -19.13
N SER A 21 -3.51 -2.64 -18.75
CA SER A 21 -3.74 -3.71 -19.71
C SER A 21 -5.12 -3.59 -20.35
N LYS A 22 -5.30 -4.12 -21.56
CA LYS A 22 -6.58 -4.13 -22.28
C LYS A 22 -7.72 -4.85 -21.53
N PHE A 23 -7.39 -5.61 -20.49
CA PHE A 23 -8.34 -6.35 -19.67
C PHE A 23 -8.85 -5.54 -18.48
N ASN A 24 -8.28 -4.37 -18.23
CA ASN A 24 -8.48 -3.59 -17.02
C ASN A 24 -9.01 -2.19 -17.35
N ASN A 25 -9.89 -1.72 -16.46
CA ASN A 25 -10.32 -0.33 -16.40
C ASN A 25 -10.48 0.04 -14.93
N ILE A 26 -9.41 0.61 -14.37
CA ILE A 26 -9.29 1.01 -12.97
C ILE A 26 -9.39 2.53 -12.92
N LYS A 27 -10.46 3.04 -12.30
CA LYS A 27 -10.72 4.50 -12.26
C LYS A 27 -9.82 5.24 -11.29
N HIS A 28 -9.62 4.69 -10.09
CA HIS A 28 -8.85 5.34 -9.03
C HIS A 28 -7.89 4.36 -8.35
N VAL A 29 -6.60 4.70 -8.32
CA VAL A 29 -5.59 3.94 -7.58
C VAL A 29 -5.21 4.71 -6.31
N ILE A 30 -5.46 4.12 -5.15
CA ILE A 30 -5.15 4.73 -3.85
C ILE A 30 -4.02 3.95 -3.20
N ALA A 31 -2.88 4.60 -2.97
CA ALA A 31 -1.79 4.01 -2.23
C ALA A 31 -1.97 4.24 -0.73
N VAL A 32 -1.65 3.22 0.07
CA VAL A 32 -1.65 3.31 1.53
C VAL A 32 -0.22 3.09 2.03
N VAL A 33 0.30 4.05 2.79
CA VAL A 33 1.69 4.03 3.32
C VAL A 33 1.70 4.20 4.83
N SER A 34 2.76 3.74 5.47
CA SER A 34 3.04 4.01 6.88
C SER A 34 4.48 4.37 7.12
N GLY A 35 4.76 5.02 8.25
CA GLY A 35 6.13 5.37 8.62
C GLY A 35 6.97 4.17 9.06
N LYS A 36 6.36 3.27 9.85
CA LYS A 36 6.97 2.02 10.31
C LYS A 36 6.00 0.85 10.19
N GLY A 37 6.54 -0.35 10.37
CA GLY A 37 5.75 -1.57 10.54
C GLY A 37 4.98 -1.55 11.87
N GLY A 38 3.87 -2.28 11.93
CA GLY A 38 3.09 -2.45 13.18
C GLY A 38 2.03 -1.38 13.47
N VAL A 39 1.92 -0.31 12.68
CA VAL A 39 0.87 0.73 12.88
C VAL A 39 -0.53 0.31 12.40
N GLY A 40 -0.66 -0.89 11.84
CA GLY A 40 -1.93 -1.42 11.31
C GLY A 40 -2.31 -0.92 9.92
N LYS A 41 -1.32 -0.50 9.11
CA LYS A 41 -1.48 -0.10 7.71
C LYS A 41 -2.35 -1.08 6.91
N SER A 42 -2.01 -2.36 6.87
CA SER A 42 -2.74 -3.38 6.13
C SER A 42 -4.18 -3.56 6.62
N SER A 43 -4.41 -3.44 7.94
CA SER A 43 -5.78 -3.44 8.49
C SER A 43 -6.59 -2.24 8.01
N VAL A 44 -5.98 -1.05 7.96
CA VAL A 44 -6.61 0.15 7.41
C VAL A 44 -6.88 -0.01 5.90
N SER A 45 -5.93 -0.57 5.13
CA SER A 45 -6.10 -0.88 3.70
C SER A 45 -7.30 -1.81 3.46
N ALA A 46 -7.41 -2.89 4.24
CA ALA A 46 -8.53 -3.84 4.18
C ALA A 46 -9.87 -3.18 4.57
N LEU A 47 -9.89 -2.40 5.65
CA LEU A 47 -11.09 -1.70 6.11
C LEU A 47 -11.55 -0.63 5.12
N LEU A 48 -10.62 0.09 4.49
CA LEU A 48 -10.91 1.04 3.42
C LEU A 48 -11.58 0.34 2.24
N ALA A 49 -11.02 -0.80 1.80
CA ALA A 49 -11.59 -1.58 0.71
C ALA A 49 -12.99 -2.12 1.04
N VAL A 50 -13.18 -2.65 2.26
CA VAL A 50 -14.50 -3.11 2.73
C VAL A 50 -15.49 -1.95 2.82
N GLY A 51 -15.07 -0.78 3.29
CA GLY A 51 -15.91 0.41 3.36
C GLY A 51 -16.40 0.86 2.00
N LEU A 52 -15.51 0.95 1.01
CA LEU A 52 -15.85 1.30 -0.37
C LEU A 52 -16.76 0.23 -1.02
N ASN A 53 -16.44 -1.05 -0.82
CA ASN A 53 -17.26 -2.14 -1.35
C ASN A 53 -18.69 -2.14 -0.76
N ARG A 54 -18.84 -1.82 0.54
CA ARG A 54 -20.15 -1.66 1.19
C ARG A 54 -20.96 -0.48 0.65
N GLN A 55 -20.31 0.50 0.04
CA GLN A 55 -20.98 1.61 -0.66
C GLN A 55 -21.36 1.25 -2.11
N GLY A 56 -21.07 0.02 -2.56
CA GLY A 56 -21.43 -0.49 -3.89
C GLY A 56 -20.35 -0.32 -4.95
N TYR A 57 -19.17 0.16 -4.59
CA TYR A 57 -18.04 0.28 -5.51
C TYR A 57 -17.37 -1.06 -5.78
N LYS A 58 -16.83 -1.25 -6.99
CA LYS A 58 -15.98 -2.39 -7.32
C LYS A 58 -14.56 -2.13 -6.85
N VAL A 59 -14.06 -2.99 -5.95
CA VAL A 59 -12.78 -2.76 -5.28
C VAL A 59 -11.80 -3.91 -5.47
N GLY A 60 -10.55 -3.56 -5.74
CA GLY A 60 -9.40 -4.46 -5.67
C GLY A 60 -8.42 -4.05 -4.57
N ILE A 61 -7.64 -5.00 -4.08
CA ILE A 61 -6.50 -4.77 -3.19
C ILE A 61 -5.27 -5.44 -3.79
N LEU A 62 -4.22 -4.66 -3.99
CA LEU A 62 -2.87 -5.14 -4.30
C LEU A 62 -2.02 -4.99 -3.02
N ASP A 63 -1.65 -6.13 -2.44
CA ASP A 63 -0.80 -6.21 -1.26
C ASP A 63 0.66 -6.40 -1.67
N ALA A 64 1.45 -5.34 -1.46
CA ALA A 64 2.87 -5.30 -1.75
C ALA A 64 3.73 -5.45 -0.47
N ASP A 65 3.12 -5.60 0.71
CA ASP A 65 3.81 -5.71 1.99
C ASP A 65 4.02 -7.18 2.39
N ILE A 66 5.18 -7.72 1.99
CA ILE A 66 5.59 -9.09 2.35
C ILE A 66 6.01 -9.25 3.82
N THR A 67 6.18 -8.16 4.57
CA THR A 67 6.76 -8.21 5.93
C THR A 67 5.70 -8.25 7.03
N GLY A 68 4.44 -7.98 6.69
CA GLY A 68 3.33 -7.89 7.64
C GLY A 68 2.38 -9.09 7.58
N PRO A 69 1.44 -9.19 8.55
CA PRO A 69 0.32 -10.11 8.43
C PRO A 69 -0.46 -9.81 7.15
N SER A 70 -0.58 -10.81 6.28
CA SER A 70 -1.00 -10.62 4.89
C SER A 70 -2.48 -10.23 4.77
N ILE A 71 -2.80 -9.36 3.80
CA ILE A 71 -4.19 -9.06 3.43
C ILE A 71 -4.99 -10.35 3.15
N PRO A 72 -4.46 -11.34 2.39
CA PRO A 72 -5.10 -12.64 2.24
C PRO A 72 -5.60 -13.27 3.54
N LYS A 73 -4.75 -13.29 4.58
CA LYS A 73 -5.08 -13.86 5.88
C LYS A 73 -6.22 -13.11 6.57
N MET A 74 -6.26 -11.78 6.46
CA MET A 74 -7.36 -10.96 6.99
C MET A 74 -8.71 -11.28 6.34
N PHE A 75 -8.70 -11.71 5.08
CA PHE A 75 -9.90 -12.12 4.36
C PHE A 75 -10.14 -13.64 4.38
N GLY A 76 -9.31 -14.41 5.08
CA GLY A 76 -9.40 -15.88 5.13
C GLY A 76 -9.14 -16.55 3.78
N LEU A 77 -8.34 -15.93 2.91
CA LEU A 77 -7.98 -16.45 1.60
C LEU A 77 -6.78 -17.39 1.72
N THR A 78 -6.96 -18.64 1.28
CA THR A 78 -5.92 -19.68 1.31
C THR A 78 -5.57 -20.24 -0.06
N SER A 79 -6.38 -19.93 -1.08
CA SER A 79 -6.14 -20.41 -2.44
C SER A 79 -5.18 -19.49 -3.18
N PRO A 80 -4.22 -20.04 -3.94
CA PRO A 80 -3.38 -19.22 -4.82
C PRO A 80 -4.23 -18.59 -5.93
N PRO A 81 -3.77 -17.48 -6.53
CA PRO A 81 -4.42 -16.89 -7.69
C PRO A 81 -4.43 -17.86 -8.87
N GLY A 82 -5.45 -17.73 -9.71
CA GLY A 82 -5.55 -18.51 -10.94
C GLY A 82 -4.65 -17.98 -12.04
N VAL A 83 -4.50 -18.76 -13.11
CA VAL A 83 -3.82 -18.33 -14.34
C VAL A 83 -4.74 -18.59 -15.52
N LEU A 84 -4.91 -17.60 -16.39
CA LEU A 84 -5.70 -17.68 -17.62
C LEU A 84 -4.94 -16.98 -18.75
N ASP A 85 -4.64 -17.67 -19.84
CA ASP A 85 -3.97 -17.12 -21.03
C ASP A 85 -2.71 -16.27 -20.69
N ASN A 86 -1.83 -16.80 -19.83
CA ASN A 86 -0.64 -16.14 -19.29
C ASN A 86 -0.90 -14.88 -18.43
N HIS A 87 -2.14 -14.63 -18.04
CA HIS A 87 -2.51 -13.57 -17.11
C HIS A 87 -2.88 -14.15 -15.75
N ILE A 88 -2.71 -13.32 -14.72
CA ILE A 88 -3.02 -13.69 -13.34
C ILE A 88 -4.49 -13.36 -13.07
N VAL A 89 -5.24 -14.34 -12.55
CA VAL A 89 -6.63 -14.14 -12.11
C VAL A 89 -6.62 -13.89 -10.60
N PRO A 90 -7.06 -12.71 -10.13
CA PRO A 90 -7.02 -12.36 -8.72
C PRO A 90 -7.96 -13.24 -7.89
N VAL A 91 -7.61 -13.45 -6.63
CA VAL A 91 -8.45 -14.19 -5.69
C VAL A 91 -9.61 -13.28 -5.27
N ARG A 92 -10.82 -13.85 -5.15
CA ARG A 92 -12.01 -13.09 -4.76
C ARG A 92 -12.39 -13.42 -3.32
N THR A 93 -12.57 -12.38 -2.51
CA THR A 93 -13.12 -12.49 -1.14
C THR A 93 -14.60 -12.84 -1.17
N THR A 94 -15.14 -13.30 -0.04
CA THR A 94 -16.59 -13.52 0.14
C THR A 94 -17.43 -12.26 -0.06
N TYR A 95 -16.82 -11.07 0.09
CA TYR A 95 -17.46 -9.78 -0.15
C TYR A 95 -17.35 -9.29 -1.60
N GLY A 96 -16.71 -10.05 -2.50
CA GLY A 96 -16.52 -9.69 -3.91
C GLY A 96 -15.30 -8.81 -4.21
N ILE A 97 -14.52 -8.43 -3.20
CA ILE A 97 -13.26 -7.69 -3.36
C ILE A 97 -12.21 -8.60 -4.01
N LEU A 98 -11.53 -8.11 -5.04
CA LEU A 98 -10.43 -8.81 -5.70
C LEU A 98 -9.12 -8.56 -4.94
N VAL A 99 -8.31 -9.60 -4.76
CA VAL A 99 -7.08 -9.54 -3.97
C VAL A 99 -5.94 -10.20 -4.74
N ILE A 100 -4.82 -9.50 -4.81
CA ILE A 100 -3.51 -10.05 -5.14
C ILE A 100 -2.55 -9.69 -4.01
N SER A 101 -1.74 -10.66 -3.62
CA SER A 101 -0.67 -10.48 -2.65
C SER A 101 0.49 -11.37 -3.09
N LEU A 102 1.71 -10.90 -2.84
CA LEU A 102 2.90 -11.73 -3.00
C LEU A 102 2.86 -12.98 -2.12
N ASN A 103 2.23 -12.88 -0.94
CA ASN A 103 2.10 -14.00 -0.01
C ASN A 103 1.23 -15.14 -0.55
N LEU A 104 0.36 -14.89 -1.53
CA LEU A 104 -0.44 -15.95 -2.16
C LEU A 104 0.35 -16.85 -3.11
N PHE A 105 1.58 -16.45 -3.48
CA PHE A 105 2.46 -17.23 -4.35
C PHE A 105 3.50 -18.03 -3.55
N LEU A 106 3.55 -17.86 -2.23
CA LEU A 106 4.40 -18.63 -1.35
C LEU A 106 3.70 -19.96 -1.04
N MET A 107 4.41 -21.07 -1.24
CA MET A 107 3.89 -22.41 -0.94
C MET A 107 3.82 -22.69 0.56
N ASP A 108 4.66 -22.02 1.34
CA ASP A 108 4.73 -22.10 2.80
C ASP A 108 4.83 -20.67 3.37
N GLU A 109 3.94 -20.32 4.32
CA GLU A 109 3.96 -19.00 4.98
C GLU A 109 5.19 -18.82 5.90
N ASP A 110 5.78 -19.93 6.36
CA ASP A 110 6.92 -19.92 7.30
C ASP A 110 8.29 -19.96 6.57
N GLU A 111 8.30 -20.13 5.24
CA GLU A 111 9.55 -20.10 4.48
C GLU A 111 10.07 -18.66 4.32
N PRO A 112 11.30 -18.36 4.79
CA PRO A 112 11.86 -17.03 4.67
C PRO A 112 12.28 -16.75 3.22
N VAL A 113 11.39 -16.14 2.44
CA VAL A 113 11.72 -15.69 1.08
C VAL A 113 12.37 -14.31 1.13
N VAL A 114 13.66 -14.26 0.77
CA VAL A 114 14.42 -13.01 0.69
C VAL A 114 14.09 -12.28 -0.60
N TRP A 115 13.06 -11.44 -0.56
CA TRP A 115 12.77 -10.52 -1.65
C TRP A 115 13.62 -9.26 -1.54
N ARG A 116 14.43 -8.97 -2.56
CA ARG A 116 15.15 -7.70 -2.66
C ARG A 116 14.21 -6.60 -3.16
N GLY A 117 14.40 -5.35 -2.71
CA GLY A 117 13.56 -4.20 -3.06
C GLY A 117 13.23 -4.05 -4.57
N PRO A 118 14.21 -4.16 -5.48
CA PRO A 118 13.95 -4.11 -6.92
C PRO A 118 13.05 -5.24 -7.44
N LEU A 119 13.12 -6.43 -6.86
CA LEU A 119 12.24 -7.56 -7.21
C LEU A 119 10.81 -7.28 -6.78
N LEU A 120 10.62 -6.75 -5.56
CA LEU A 120 9.31 -6.33 -5.06
C LEU A 120 8.68 -5.26 -5.95
N GLY A 121 9.44 -4.20 -6.26
CA GLY A 121 8.98 -3.14 -7.16
C GLY A 121 8.61 -3.67 -8.54
N SER A 122 9.40 -4.61 -9.09
CA SER A 122 9.10 -5.24 -10.38
C SER A 122 7.84 -6.12 -10.32
N ALA A 123 7.64 -6.86 -9.23
CA ALA A 123 6.46 -7.69 -9.05
C ALA A 123 5.17 -6.83 -8.95
N VAL A 124 5.23 -5.68 -8.27
CA VAL A 124 4.09 -4.75 -8.23
C VAL A 124 3.76 -4.21 -9.63
N LYS A 125 4.77 -3.85 -10.42
CA LYS A 125 4.57 -3.46 -11.83
C LYS A 125 3.94 -4.59 -12.64
N GLN A 126 4.41 -5.82 -12.43
CA GLN A 126 3.86 -6.98 -13.09
C GLN A 126 2.41 -7.23 -12.71
N PHE A 127 2.04 -7.06 -11.44
CA PHE A 127 0.65 -7.18 -11.01
C PHE A 127 -0.26 -6.07 -11.55
N TRP A 128 0.30 -4.91 -11.88
CA TRP A 128 -0.44 -3.88 -12.60
C TRP A 128 -0.74 -4.27 -14.06
N THR A 129 0.22 -4.90 -14.74
CA THR A 129 0.10 -5.25 -16.17
C THR A 129 -0.58 -6.58 -16.42
N ASP A 130 -0.27 -7.61 -15.62
CA ASP A 130 -0.55 -9.01 -15.96
C ASP A 130 -1.78 -9.55 -15.21
N VAL A 131 -2.27 -8.86 -14.19
CA VAL A 131 -3.49 -9.27 -13.47
C VAL A 131 -4.73 -8.80 -14.22
N ILE A 132 -5.71 -9.68 -14.37
CA ILE A 132 -7.04 -9.35 -14.89
C ILE A 132 -7.89 -8.83 -13.71
N TRP A 133 -7.77 -7.53 -13.44
CA TRP A 133 -8.60 -6.82 -12.47
C TRP A 133 -10.03 -6.58 -13.00
N GLY A 134 -10.18 -6.42 -14.31
CA GLY A 134 -11.44 -6.04 -14.93
C GLY A 134 -11.81 -4.58 -14.63
N GLU A 135 -13.10 -4.33 -14.45
CA GLU A 135 -13.65 -3.01 -14.11
C GLU A 135 -13.59 -2.75 -12.61
N LEU A 136 -12.76 -1.80 -12.17
CA LEU A 136 -12.67 -1.37 -10.78
C LEU A 136 -12.91 0.14 -10.64
N ASP A 137 -13.71 0.51 -9.65
CA ASP A 137 -13.81 1.91 -9.24
C ASP A 137 -12.58 2.30 -8.41
N TYR A 138 -12.10 1.40 -7.56
CA TYR A 138 -10.94 1.62 -6.70
C TYR A 138 -9.99 0.41 -6.67
N LEU A 139 -8.70 0.67 -6.85
CA LEU A 139 -7.63 -0.26 -6.49
C LEU A 139 -6.86 0.31 -5.30
N ILE A 140 -6.88 -0.41 -4.19
CA ILE A 140 -6.11 -0.07 -2.99
C ILE A 140 -4.75 -0.77 -3.06
N VAL A 141 -3.66 -0.02 -2.94
CA VAL A 141 -2.29 -0.55 -2.96
C VAL A 141 -1.71 -0.45 -1.56
N ASP A 142 -1.57 -1.59 -0.88
CA ASP A 142 -0.97 -1.69 0.45
C ASP A 142 0.56 -1.80 0.32
N LEU A 143 1.26 -0.69 0.55
CA LEU A 143 2.72 -0.61 0.34
C LEU A 143 3.50 -1.10 1.56
N PRO A 144 4.74 -1.59 1.41
CA PRO A 144 5.63 -1.82 2.56
C PRO A 144 5.81 -0.56 3.43
N PRO A 145 6.15 -0.72 4.72
CA PRO A 145 6.40 0.41 5.60
C PRO A 145 7.62 1.25 5.17
N GLY A 146 7.56 2.55 5.46
CA GLY A 146 8.63 3.51 5.21
C GLY A 146 8.55 4.20 3.85
N THR A 147 9.64 4.86 3.48
CA THR A 147 9.79 5.57 2.19
C THR A 147 10.97 5.00 1.39
N GLY A 148 11.11 3.68 1.41
CA GLY A 148 12.16 2.96 0.67
C GLY A 148 11.85 2.82 -0.81
N ASP A 149 12.58 1.94 -1.48
CA ASP A 149 12.51 1.79 -2.95
C ASP A 149 11.12 1.38 -3.45
N VAL A 150 10.40 0.49 -2.76
CA VAL A 150 9.11 -0.02 -3.25
C VAL A 150 8.02 1.06 -3.27
N PRO A 151 7.74 1.81 -2.18
CA PRO A 151 6.85 2.95 -2.22
C PRO A 151 7.23 3.97 -3.31
N LEU A 152 8.51 4.28 -3.46
CA LEU A 152 9.00 5.23 -4.47
C LEU A 152 8.71 4.72 -5.90
N ILE A 153 9.07 3.47 -6.19
CA ILE A 153 8.83 2.84 -7.50
C ILE A 153 7.34 2.84 -7.83
N VAL A 154 6.48 2.52 -6.86
CA VAL A 154 5.03 2.52 -7.07
C VAL A 154 4.51 3.93 -7.37
N MET A 155 4.91 4.93 -6.59
CA MET A 155 4.52 6.32 -6.84
C MET A 155 5.02 6.85 -8.19
N GLN A 156 6.15 6.34 -8.69
CA GLN A 156 6.69 6.69 -10.01
C GLN A 156 6.04 5.93 -11.16
N SER A 157 5.49 4.74 -10.92
CA SER A 157 5.09 3.82 -12.00
C SER A 157 3.59 3.65 -12.14
N LEU A 158 2.80 3.88 -11.08
CA LEU A 158 1.35 3.72 -11.11
C LEU A 158 0.66 5.10 -11.19
N PRO A 159 -0.47 5.21 -11.92
CA PRO A 159 -1.27 6.44 -11.98
C PRO A 159 -2.07 6.63 -10.68
N LEU A 160 -1.38 7.06 -9.62
CA LEU A 160 -2.01 7.22 -8.31
C LEU A 160 -3.00 8.39 -8.30
N TYR A 161 -4.24 8.11 -7.92
CA TYR A 161 -5.26 9.11 -7.63
C TYR A 161 -4.94 9.87 -6.35
N GLY A 162 -4.32 9.20 -5.37
CA GLY A 162 -3.86 9.83 -4.15
C GLY A 162 -3.31 8.86 -3.11
N LEU A 163 -2.85 9.44 -2.00
CA LEU A 163 -2.16 8.73 -0.92
C LEU A 163 -2.95 8.83 0.39
N VAL A 164 -3.08 7.70 1.09
CA VAL A 164 -3.53 7.64 2.49
C VAL A 164 -2.35 7.30 3.38
N VAL A 165 -2.10 8.12 4.40
CA VAL A 165 -1.00 7.90 5.34
C VAL A 165 -1.53 7.31 6.64
N VAL A 166 -0.97 6.19 7.07
CA VAL A 166 -1.33 5.52 8.33
C VAL A 166 -0.23 5.72 9.36
N THR A 167 -0.61 6.15 10.56
CA THR A 167 0.28 6.37 11.70
C THR A 167 -0.37 5.87 13.00
N SER A 168 0.34 5.97 14.12
CA SER A 168 -0.18 5.73 15.46
C SER A 168 0.35 6.79 16.42
N PRO A 169 -0.26 7.01 17.60
CA PRO A 169 0.23 8.02 18.54
C PRO A 169 1.68 7.77 19.00
N GLN A 170 2.09 6.49 19.12
CA GLN A 170 3.48 6.13 19.44
C GLN A 170 4.43 6.36 18.26
N ASP A 171 3.95 6.11 17.04
CA ASP A 171 4.74 6.18 15.82
C ASP A 171 4.74 7.57 15.19
N LEU A 172 4.40 8.62 15.94
CA LEU A 172 4.54 9.99 15.49
C LEU A 172 6.02 10.42 15.46
N ALA A 173 6.86 9.62 14.82
CA ALA A 173 7.99 10.15 14.09
C ALA A 173 7.43 11.02 12.95
N LEU A 174 7.01 12.25 13.29
CA LEU A 174 6.65 13.34 12.37
C LEU A 174 7.54 13.35 11.13
N MET A 175 8.82 13.03 11.32
CA MET A 175 9.81 12.92 10.27
C MET A 175 9.40 11.97 9.13
N VAL A 176 8.81 10.80 9.39
CA VAL A 176 8.51 9.82 8.33
C VAL A 176 7.23 10.19 7.57
N VAL A 177 6.21 10.66 8.28
CA VAL A 177 5.01 11.25 7.64
C VAL A 177 5.43 12.43 6.76
N LYS A 178 6.27 13.34 7.27
CA LYS A 178 6.82 14.47 6.50
C LYS A 178 7.61 14.01 5.27
N LYS A 179 8.35 12.90 5.34
CA LYS A 179 9.05 12.32 4.18
C LYS A 179 8.06 11.79 3.13
N ALA A 180 7.04 11.03 3.55
CA ALA A 180 6.03 10.50 2.64
C ALA A 180 5.24 11.63 1.94
N VAL A 181 4.84 12.66 2.69
CA VAL A 181 4.15 13.84 2.13
C VAL A 181 5.05 14.59 1.15
N LYS A 182 6.33 14.82 1.49
CA LYS A 182 7.28 15.46 0.57
C LYS A 182 7.48 14.64 -0.71
N MET A 183 7.62 13.32 -0.59
CA MET A 183 7.79 12.42 -1.73
C MET A 183 6.58 12.45 -2.65
N ALA A 184 5.36 12.41 -2.09
CA ALA A 184 4.12 12.57 -2.83
C ALA A 184 4.04 13.93 -3.54
N GLY A 185 4.42 15.02 -2.85
CA GLY A 185 4.45 16.37 -3.41
C GLY A 185 5.43 16.51 -4.58
N GLN A 186 6.59 15.86 -4.53
CA GLN A 186 7.56 15.84 -5.65
C GLN A 186 6.99 15.17 -6.91
N MET A 187 5.98 14.30 -6.76
CA MET A 187 5.32 13.57 -7.85
C MET A 187 3.91 14.10 -8.15
N ASN A 188 3.51 15.22 -7.54
CA ASN A 188 2.16 15.80 -7.63
C ASN A 188 1.03 14.84 -7.25
N ILE A 189 1.28 13.93 -6.31
CA ILE A 189 0.26 13.00 -5.79
C ILE A 189 -0.44 13.65 -4.60
N PRO A 190 -1.78 13.82 -4.62
CA PRO A 190 -2.50 14.44 -3.53
C PRO A 190 -2.58 13.49 -2.32
N ILE A 191 -2.47 14.06 -1.11
CA ILE A 191 -2.77 13.35 0.13
C ILE A 191 -4.29 13.38 0.34
N LEU A 192 -4.93 12.22 0.28
CA LEU A 192 -6.38 12.09 0.47
C LEU A 192 -6.77 12.19 1.94
N GLY A 193 -5.86 11.76 2.82
CA GLY A 193 -6.06 11.85 4.26
C GLY A 193 -4.98 11.13 5.06
N MET A 194 -5.04 11.33 6.36
CA MET A 194 -4.20 10.64 7.32
C MET A 194 -5.05 9.92 8.37
N VAL A 195 -4.69 8.69 8.67
CA VAL A 195 -5.35 7.82 9.64
C VAL A 195 -4.40 7.59 10.81
N GLU A 196 -4.77 8.09 11.98
CA GLU A 196 -4.11 7.70 13.23
C GLU A 196 -4.84 6.51 13.83
N ASN A 197 -4.22 5.35 13.67
CA ASN A 197 -4.72 4.10 14.17
C ASN A 197 -4.34 3.90 15.66
N MET A 198 -5.12 3.08 16.36
CA MET A 198 -4.91 2.76 17.79
C MET A 198 -4.84 4.02 18.67
N SER A 199 -5.61 5.07 18.33
CA SER A 199 -5.57 6.36 19.04
C SER A 199 -6.11 6.30 20.46
N CYS A 200 -7.15 5.50 20.70
CA CYS A 200 -7.69 5.28 22.03
C CYS A 200 -8.32 3.89 22.16
N LEU A 201 -8.42 3.42 23.40
CA LEU A 201 -9.24 2.29 23.79
C LEU A 201 -10.50 2.80 24.46
N THR A 202 -11.66 2.34 24.02
CA THR A 202 -12.91 2.53 24.78
C THR A 202 -13.05 1.36 25.74
N CYS A 203 -13.02 1.63 27.05
CA CYS A 203 -13.19 0.59 28.06
C CYS A 203 -14.53 -0.13 27.86
N PRO A 204 -14.55 -1.46 27.72
CA PRO A 204 -15.78 -2.20 27.45
C PRO A 204 -16.76 -2.15 28.63
N ASP A 205 -16.26 -1.99 29.86
CA ASP A 205 -17.09 -2.04 31.07
C ASP A 205 -17.73 -0.69 31.41
N CYS A 206 -17.04 0.42 31.13
CA CYS A 206 -17.48 1.75 31.59
C CYS A 206 -17.52 2.82 30.48
N GLY A 207 -17.15 2.50 29.24
CA GLY A 207 -17.16 3.42 28.11
C GLY A 207 -16.10 4.54 28.17
N LYS A 208 -15.28 4.59 29.22
CA LYS A 208 -14.21 5.58 29.35
C LYS A 208 -13.20 5.42 28.22
N LYS A 209 -12.86 6.53 27.56
CA LYS A 209 -11.74 6.58 26.62
C LYS A 209 -10.41 6.61 27.35
N ILE A 210 -9.49 5.76 26.92
CA ILE A 210 -8.16 5.61 27.46
C ILE A 210 -7.18 5.82 26.32
N ASP A 211 -6.39 6.88 26.41
CA ASP A 211 -5.32 7.18 25.46
C ASP A 211 -4.12 6.28 25.78
N LEU A 212 -4.18 5.01 25.35
CA LEU A 212 -3.17 3.98 25.65
C LEU A 212 -1.75 4.43 25.30
N PHE A 213 -1.62 5.25 24.26
CA PHE A 213 -0.36 5.65 23.66
C PHE A 213 -0.12 7.16 23.74
N GLY A 214 -0.83 7.84 24.65
CA GLY A 214 -0.85 9.29 24.73
C GLY A 214 -1.87 9.91 23.76
N PRO A 215 -2.06 11.24 23.84
CA PRO A 215 -3.05 11.93 23.05
C PRO A 215 -2.72 11.85 21.56
N GLY A 216 -3.75 11.74 20.74
CA GLY A 216 -3.65 11.77 19.30
C GLY A 216 -3.08 13.10 18.77
N LYS A 217 -2.27 13.01 17.72
CA LYS A 217 -1.55 14.15 17.11
C LYS A 217 -1.76 14.24 15.59
N ALA A 218 -2.57 13.34 15.02
CA ALA A 218 -2.87 13.33 13.59
C ALA A 218 -3.42 14.67 13.08
N GLN A 219 -4.39 15.26 13.80
CA GLN A 219 -5.02 16.50 13.37
C GLN A 219 -4.05 17.68 13.35
N GLU A 220 -3.16 17.77 14.33
CA GLU A 220 -2.10 18.78 14.36
C GLU A 220 -1.15 18.59 13.19
N THR A 221 -0.67 17.35 12.98
CA THR A 221 0.26 17.01 11.90
C THR A 221 -0.34 17.30 10.52
N ALA A 222 -1.61 16.95 10.29
CA ALA A 222 -2.31 17.20 9.03
C ALA A 222 -2.48 18.69 8.70
N ARG A 223 -2.36 19.59 9.69
CA ARG A 223 -2.36 21.04 9.45
C ARG A 223 -0.98 21.58 9.11
N GLU A 224 0.08 20.88 9.53
CA GLU A 224 1.48 21.29 9.29
C GLU A 224 2.06 20.81 7.96
N THR A 225 1.38 19.88 7.29
CA THR A 225 1.87 19.18 6.09
C THR A 225 0.87 19.25 4.97
#